data_AF-A0A379WPH4-F1
#
_entry.id   AF-A0A379WPH4-F1
#
_cell.length_a   1.000
_cell.length_b   1.000
_cell.length_c   1.000
_cell.angle_alpha   90.00
_cell.angle_beta   90.00
_cell.angle_gamma   90.00
#
_symmetry.space_group_name_H-M   'P 1'
#
loop_
_entity.id
_entity.type
_entity.pdbx_description
1 polymer ?
#
loop_
_entity_poly.entity_id
_entity_poly.type
_entity_poly.pdbx_seq_one_letter_code
_entity_poly.pdbx_strand_id
1 'polypeptide(L)' 'MKLRLSALALGTTLLVGCASSGTEQQGRSDPFEGFNRTMYNFNFNVLDPYVVRPVASPGVIMFHSLRVTVK' A
#
# COMPACT_ATOMS: atom_id res chain seq x y z
N MET A 1 22.67 -5.49 40.71
CA MET A 1 21.89 -4.91 39.58
C MET A 1 22.49 -5.25 38.21
N LYS A 2 23.03 -6.47 37.99
CA LYS A 2 23.73 -6.82 36.73
C LYS A 2 22.82 -7.50 35.70
N LEU A 3 21.81 -8.24 36.17
CA LEU A 3 20.84 -8.96 35.34
C LEU A 3 19.93 -8.03 34.52
N ARG A 4 19.55 -6.87 35.08
CA ARG A 4 18.72 -5.86 34.40
C ARG A 4 19.46 -5.18 33.25
N LEU A 5 20.74 -4.87 33.44
CA LEU A 5 21.62 -4.30 32.41
C LEU A 5 21.85 -5.27 31.26
N SER A 6 22.02 -6.56 31.57
CA SER A 6 22.21 -7.61 30.56
C SER A 6 20.92 -7.86 29.76
N ALA A 7 19.75 -7.86 30.41
CA ALA A 7 18.46 -7.97 29.73
C ALA A 7 18.18 -6.77 28.80
N LEU A 8 18.59 -5.56 29.19
CA LEU A 8 18.46 -4.37 28.35
C LEU A 8 19.33 -4.46 27.08
N ALA A 9 20.57 -4.93 27.22
CA ALA A 9 21.50 -5.10 26.10
C ALA A 9 21.04 -6.19 25.10
N LEU A 10 20.45 -7.28 25.60
CA LEU A 10 19.87 -8.31 24.74
C LEU A 10 18.59 -7.82 24.06
N GLY A 11 17.75 -7.07 24.77
CA GLY A 11 16.51 -6.50 24.22
C GLY A 11 16.74 -5.51 23.08
N THR A 12 17.74 -4.62 23.19
CA THR A 12 18.07 -3.66 22.12
C THR A 12 18.60 -4.35 20.86
N THR A 13 19.39 -5.42 21.02
CA THR A 13 19.94 -6.18 19.89
C THR A 13 18.83 -6.92 19.11
N LEU A 14 17.84 -7.48 19.82
CA LEU A 14 16.68 -8.13 19.21
C LEU A 14 15.76 -7.15 18.46
N LEU A 15 15.62 -5.92 18.96
CA LEU A 15 14.85 -4.87 18.29
C LEU A 15 15.51 -4.39 16.99
N VAL A 16 16.85 -4.27 16.96
CA VAL A 16 17.61 -3.94 15.74
C VAL A 16 17.50 -5.04 14.68
N GLY A 17 17.50 -6.32 15.10
CA GLY A 17 17.27 -7.45 14.20
C GLY A 17 15.85 -7.52 13.61
N CYS A 18 14.84 -7.07 14.37
CA CYS A 18 13.45 -7.06 13.91
C CYS A 18 13.14 -5.93 12.91
N ALA A 19 13.88 -4.80 12.99
CA ALA A 19 13.77 -3.69 12.04
C ALA A 19 14.60 -3.89 10.76
N SER A 20 15.35 -5.01 10.65
CA SER A 20 16.04 -5.41 9.42
C SER A 20 15.02 -5.91 8.39
N SER A 21 14.23 -4.97 7.89
CA SER A 21 13.59 -5.11 6.59
C SER A 21 14.73 -5.06 5.59
N GLY A 22 15.13 -6.23 5.09
CA GLY A 22 16.11 -6.32 4.02
C GLY A 22 15.70 -5.34 2.94
N THR A 23 16.56 -4.38 2.67
CA THR A 23 16.46 -3.39 1.58
C THR A 23 16.60 -4.05 0.21
N GLU A 24 16.39 -5.34 0.13
CA GLU A 24 16.23 -6.04 -1.11
C GLU A 24 14.74 -5.98 -1.40
N GLN A 25 14.32 -4.89 -2.06
CA GLN A 25 13.22 -4.96 -3.01
C GLN A 25 13.66 -5.84 -4.20
N GLN A 26 14.20 -7.03 -3.92
CA GLN A 26 14.36 -8.11 -4.87
C GLN A 26 12.94 -8.40 -5.29
N GLY A 27 12.59 -7.87 -6.47
CA GLY A 27 11.26 -7.92 -7.04
C GLY A 27 10.66 -9.27 -6.71
N ARG A 28 9.58 -9.22 -5.92
CA ARG A 28 8.70 -10.35 -5.67
C ARG A 28 8.48 -10.97 -7.05
N SER A 29 9.13 -12.09 -7.32
CA SER A 29 9.15 -12.66 -8.67
C SER A 29 7.80 -13.31 -8.87
N ASP A 30 6.83 -12.51 -9.27
CA ASP A 30 5.49 -12.96 -9.58
C ASP A 30 5.56 -13.66 -10.93
N PRO A 31 5.38 -15.00 -11.00
CA PRO A 31 5.54 -15.76 -12.24
C PRO A 31 4.62 -15.29 -13.38
N PHE A 32 3.56 -14.55 -13.01
CA PHE A 32 2.56 -13.97 -13.92
C PHE A 32 2.70 -12.45 -14.06
N GLU A 33 3.85 -11.86 -13.77
CA GLU A 33 4.06 -10.40 -13.86
C GLU A 33 3.69 -9.85 -15.25
N GLY A 34 4.09 -10.52 -16.33
CA GLY A 34 3.76 -10.09 -17.70
C GLY A 34 2.26 -10.04 -17.98
N PHE A 35 1.52 -11.04 -17.49
CA PHE A 35 0.06 -11.08 -17.60
C PHE A 35 -0.59 -10.00 -16.72
N ASN A 36 -0.18 -9.91 -15.46
CA ASN A 36 -0.75 -8.97 -14.50
C ASN A 36 -0.50 -7.51 -14.90
N ARG A 37 0.67 -7.20 -15.48
CA ARG A 37 0.97 -5.87 -16.03
C ARG A 37 0.10 -5.53 -17.24
N THR A 38 -0.15 -6.48 -18.12
CA THR A 38 -1.01 -6.27 -19.30
C THR A 38 -2.45 -5.99 -18.89
N MET A 39 -3.00 -6.81 -17.99
CA MET A 39 -4.34 -6.60 -17.43
C MET A 39 -4.46 -5.30 -16.65
N TYR A 40 -3.44 -4.96 -15.85
CA TYR A 40 -3.38 -3.68 -15.14
C TYR A 40 -3.37 -2.49 -16.12
N ASN A 41 -2.59 -2.57 -17.20
CA ASN A 41 -2.53 -1.51 -18.20
C ASN A 41 -3.88 -1.30 -18.89
N PHE A 42 -4.58 -2.38 -19.25
CA PHE A 42 -5.95 -2.30 -19.78
C PHE A 42 -6.93 -1.69 -18.77
N ASN A 43 -6.87 -2.12 -17.51
CA ASN A 43 -7.73 -1.57 -16.47
C ASN A 43 -7.47 -0.08 -16.26
N PHE A 44 -6.20 0.35 -16.26
CA PHE A 44 -5.83 1.74 -15.99
C PHE A 44 -6.09 2.68 -17.18
N ASN A 45 -5.80 2.23 -18.41
CA ASN A 45 -5.89 3.09 -19.59
C ASN A 45 -7.24 3.03 -20.29
N VAL A 46 -8.03 1.99 -20.05
CA VAL A 46 -9.33 1.79 -20.72
C VAL A 46 -10.46 1.69 -19.70
N LEU A 47 -10.45 0.68 -18.84
CA LEU A 47 -11.60 0.41 -17.99
C LEU A 47 -11.85 1.56 -16.98
N ASP A 48 -10.79 2.10 -16.39
CA ASP A 48 -10.86 3.16 -15.40
C ASP A 48 -11.36 4.50 -15.99
N PRO A 49 -10.77 5.07 -17.05
CA PRO A 49 -11.24 6.34 -17.61
C PRO A 49 -12.62 6.26 -18.25
N TYR A 50 -13.00 5.11 -18.84
CA TYR A 50 -14.23 5.01 -19.62
C TYR A 50 -15.40 4.36 -18.88
N VAL A 51 -15.16 3.63 -17.79
CA VAL A 51 -16.21 2.93 -17.05
C VAL A 51 -16.18 3.28 -15.57
N VAL A 52 -15.06 3.06 -14.88
CA VAL A 52 -15.02 3.17 -13.41
C VAL A 52 -15.12 4.63 -12.96
N ARG A 53 -14.34 5.55 -13.54
CA ARG A 53 -14.42 6.98 -13.25
C ARG A 53 -15.81 7.57 -13.52
N PRO A 54 -16.43 7.40 -14.70
CA PRO A 54 -17.76 7.94 -14.93
C PRO A 54 -18.87 7.31 -14.07
N VAL A 55 -18.66 6.11 -13.50
CA VAL A 55 -19.59 5.50 -12.54
C VAL A 55 -19.33 5.96 -11.10
N ALA A 56 -18.08 6.17 -10.72
CA ALA A 56 -17.69 6.65 -9.40
C ALA A 56 -17.89 8.17 -9.25
N SER A 57 -17.67 8.94 -10.32
CA SER A 57 -17.81 10.40 -10.33
C SER A 57 -19.22 10.89 -9.95
N PRO A 58 -20.35 10.30 -10.39
CA PRO A 58 -21.66 10.69 -9.91
C PRO A 58 -21.77 10.59 -8.39
N GLY A 59 -21.28 9.48 -7.81
CA GLY A 59 -21.28 9.26 -6.36
C GLY A 59 -20.35 10.22 -5.62
N VAL A 60 -19.13 10.45 -6.12
CA VAL A 60 -18.13 11.34 -5.50
C VAL A 60 -18.48 12.82 -5.68
N ILE A 61 -19.03 13.22 -6.83
CA ILE A 61 -19.55 14.58 -7.08
C ILE A 61 -20.78 14.83 -6.23
N MET A 62 -21.70 13.85 -6.10
CA MET A 62 -22.82 13.94 -5.18
C MET A 62 -22.35 14.04 -3.73
N PHE A 63 -21.40 13.21 -3.29
CA PHE A 63 -20.89 13.26 -1.92
C PHE A 63 -20.12 14.56 -1.62
N HIS A 64 -19.37 15.06 -2.60
CA HIS A 64 -18.67 16.34 -2.50
C HIS A 64 -19.66 17.51 -2.49
N SER A 65 -20.64 17.54 -3.38
CA SER A 65 -21.69 18.57 -3.43
C SER A 65 -22.55 18.56 -2.17
N LEU A 66 -22.92 17.38 -1.65
CA LEU A 66 -23.68 17.25 -0.40
C LEU A 66 -22.86 17.73 0.80
N ARG A 67 -21.55 17.48 0.85
CA ARG A 67 -20.67 18.00 1.92
C ARG A 67 -20.44 19.51 1.84
N VAL A 68 -20.54 20.12 0.66
CA VAL A 68 -20.38 21.56 0.46
C VAL A 68 -21.68 22.33 0.73
N THR A 69 -22.85 21.76 0.43
CA THR A 69 -24.15 22.40 0.70
C THR A 69 -24.60 22.29 2.16
N VAL A 70 -24.09 21.32 2.92
CA VAL A 70 -24.44 21.09 4.35
C VAL A 70 -23.48 21.81 5.31
N LYS A 71 -22.65 22.73 4.82
CA LYS A 71 -21.79 23.60 5.65
C LYS A 71 -22.18 25.06 5.53
#